data_AF-A0AAW8KZM9-F1
#
_entry.id   AF-A0AAW8KZM9-F1
#
_cell.length_a   1.000
_cell.length_b   1.000
_cell.length_c   1.000
_cell.angle_alpha   90.00
_cell.angle_beta   90.00
_cell.angle_gamma   90.00
#
_symmetry.space_group_name_H-M   'P 1'
#
loop_
_entity.id
_entity.type
_entity.pdbx_description
1 polymer ?
#
loop_
_entity_poly.entity_id
_entity_poly.type
_entity_poly.pdbx_seq_one_letter_code
_entity_poly.pdbx_strand_id
1 'polypeptide(L)' 'KISDMFSKIVDECLQLHGGYGYMLEYPIARAYIDHRANRIYAGTNEIMKELISRTL' A
#
# COMPACT_ATOMS: atom_id res chain seq x y z
N LYS A 1 8.17 -6.04 1.09
CA LYS A 1 8.16 -6.53 -0.31
C LYS A 1 6.75 -6.64 -0.89
N ILE A 2 5.86 -7.51 -0.38
CA ILE A 2 4.48 -7.62 -0.93
C ILE A 2 3.64 -6.36 -0.63
N SER A 3 3.70 -5.84 0.61
CA SER A 3 3.02 -4.60 0.99
C SER A 3 3.48 -3.39 0.17
N ASP A 4 4.78 -3.25 -0.07
CA ASP A 4 5.37 -2.19 -0.91
C ASP A 4 4.92 -2.31 -2.38
N MET A 5 4.96 -3.53 -2.94
CA MET A 5 4.51 -3.80 -4.30
C MET A 5 3.03 -3.47 -4.47
N PHE A 6 2.19 -3.90 -3.52
CA PHE A 6 0.77 -3.60 -3.56
C PHE A 6 0.52 -2.09 -3.49
N SER A 7 1.33 -1.35 -2.72
CA SER A 7 1.27 0.12 -2.66
C SER A 7 1.43 0.72 -4.05
N LYS A 8 2.50 0.31 -4.73
CA LYS A 8 2.85 0.85 -6.03
C LYS A 8 1.76 0.59 -7.07
N ILE A 9 1.21 -0.63 -7.08
CA ILE A 9 0.16 -1.02 -8.03
C ILE A 9 -1.12 -0.22 -7.77
N VAL A 10 -1.53 -0.09 -6.50
CA VAL A 10 -2.75 0.64 -6.16
C VAL A 10 -2.61 2.13 -6.47
N ASP A 11 -1.43 2.72 -6.24
CA ASP A 11 -1.12 4.10 -6.61
C ASP A 11 -1.19 4.31 -8.13
N GLU A 12 -0.64 3.39 -8.93
CA GLU A 12 -0.73 3.42 -10.40
C GLU A 12 -2.19 3.28 -10.88
N CYS A 13 -2.96 2.35 -10.30
CA CYS A 13 -4.37 2.20 -10.61
C CYS A 13 -5.17 3.46 -10.27
N LEU A 14 -4.90 4.09 -9.13
CA LEU A 14 -5.53 5.35 -8.73
C LEU A 14 -5.23 6.46 -9.74
N GLN A 15 -3.97 6.58 -10.15
CA GLN A 15 -3.53 7.57 -11.13
C GLN A 15 -4.27 7.42 -12.48
N LEU A 16 -4.53 6.17 -12.92
CA LEU A 16 -5.30 5.91 -14.14
C LEU A 16 -6.78 6.34 -14.05
N HIS A 17 -7.35 6.36 -12.85
CA HIS A 17 -8.73 6.81 -12.61
C HIS A 17 -8.83 8.34 -12.46
N GLY A 18 -7.69 9.05 -12.36
CA GLY A 18 -7.66 10.50 -12.17
C GLY A 18 -8.45 10.95 -10.92
N GLY A 19 -9.17 12.07 -11.03
CA GLY A 19 -9.96 12.61 -9.92
C GLY A 19 -11.07 11.68 -9.43
N TYR A 20 -11.63 10.84 -10.31
CA TYR A 20 -12.64 9.85 -9.92
C TYR A 20 -12.08 8.76 -9.01
N GLY A 21 -10.78 8.50 -9.07
CA GLY A 21 -10.12 7.53 -8.19
C GLY A 21 -10.23 7.89 -6.71
N TYR A 22 -10.48 9.15 -6.37
CA TYR A 22 -10.66 9.63 -4.99
C TYR A 22 -12.12 9.60 -4.52
N MET A 23 -13.06 9.21 -5.38
CA MET A 23 -14.49 9.14 -5.07
C MET A 23 -14.84 7.74 -4.54
N LEU A 24 -15.49 7.66 -3.38
CA LEU A 24 -15.75 6.39 -2.68
C LEU A 24 -16.76 5.49 -3.42
N GLU A 25 -17.44 6.01 -4.44
CA GLU A 25 -18.28 5.29 -5.39
C GLU A 25 -17.45 4.35 -6.28
N TYR A 26 -16.16 4.63 -6.48
CA TYR A 26 -15.25 3.78 -7.25
C TYR A 26 -14.45 2.84 -6.31
N PRO A 27 -14.38 1.52 -6.61
CA PRO A 27 -13.69 0.55 -5.76
C PRO A 27 -12.21 0.87 -5.47
N ILE A 28 -11.54 1.57 -6.40
CA ILE A 28 -10.14 1.94 -6.26
C ILE A 28 -9.88 2.87 -5.07
N ALA A 29 -10.83 3.75 -4.73
CA ALA A 29 -10.71 4.66 -3.60
C ALA A 29 -10.59 3.89 -2.29
N ARG A 30 -11.46 2.87 -2.11
CA ARG A 30 -11.42 1.99 -0.94
C ARG A 30 -10.16 1.14 -0.90
N ALA A 31 -9.76 0.57 -2.03
CA ALA A 31 -8.52 -0.22 -2.12
C ALA A 31 -7.29 0.61 -1.73
N TYR A 32 -7.21 1.88 -2.15
CA TYR A 32 -6.14 2.81 -1.78
C TYR A 32 -6.10 3.12 -0.28
N ILE A 33 -7.26 3.35 0.34
CA ILE A 33 -7.37 3.61 1.78
C ILE A 33 -6.97 2.39 2.60
N ASP A 34 -7.56 1.23 2.29
CA ASP A 34 -7.34 -0.01 3.05
C ASP A 34 -5.89 -0.48 2.93
N HIS A 35 -5.29 -0.33 1.75
CA HIS A 35 -3.91 -0.72 1.49
C HIS A 35 -2.91 0.00 2.41
N ARG A 36 -3.16 1.27 2.75
CA ARG A 36 -2.21 2.09 3.53
C ARG A 36 -1.85 1.44 4.86
N ALA A 37 -2.80 0.73 5.48
CA ALA A 37 -2.61 0.09 6.77
C ALA A 37 -1.65 -1.13 6.72
N ASN A 38 -1.55 -1.80 5.57
CA ASN A 38 -0.69 -2.98 5.37
C ASN A 38 0.81 -2.69 5.54
N ARG A 39 1.23 -1.42 5.50
CA ARG A 39 2.63 -1.02 5.76
C ARG A 39 2.96 -0.93 7.25
N ILE A 40 1.95 -1.03 8.12
CA ILE A 40 2.05 -0.82 9.57
C ILE A 40 1.64 -2.08 10.33
N TYR A 41 0.56 -2.73 9.89
CA TYR A 41 0.03 -3.91 10.54
C TYR A 41 1.03 -5.08 10.55
N ALA A 42 1.00 -5.86 11.63
CA ALA A 42 1.91 -6.98 11.86
C ALA A 42 3.41 -6.63 11.84
N GLY A 43 3.75 -5.36 12.09
CA GLY A 43 5.12 -4.84 12.06
C GLY A 43 5.34 -3.93 10.86
N THR A 44 5.94 -2.75 11.09
CA THR A 44 6.18 -1.82 9.99
C THR A 44 7.18 -2.40 9.00
N ASN A 45 7.10 -1.96 7.74
CA ASN A 45 8.04 -2.40 6.71
C ASN A 45 9.50 -2.11 7.11
N GLU A 46 9.75 -1.06 7.88
CA GLU A 46 11.06 -0.70 8.43
C GLU A 46 11.55 -1.71 9.47
N ILE A 47 10.69 -2.11 10.42
CA ILE A 47 11.03 -3.16 11.40
C ILE A 47 11.31 -4.48 10.70
N MET A 48 10.53 -4.83 9.68
CA MET A 48 10.78 -6.03 8.88
C MET A 48 12.14 -5.98 8.17
N LYS A 49 12.53 -4.82 7.63
CA LYS A 49 13.86 -4.64 7.03
C LYS A 49 14.98 -4.72 8.07
N GLU A 50 14.77 -4.15 9.26
CA GLU A 50 15.72 -4.21 10.36
C GLU A 50 15.94 -5.67 10.83
N LEU A 51 14.87 -6.45 11.02
CA LEU A 51 14.95 -7.86 11.39
C LEU A 51 15.75 -8.69 10.37
N ILE A 52 15.50 -8.46 9.08
CA ILE A 52 16.26 -9.12 8.00
C ILE A 52 17.74 -8.71 8.09
N SER A 53 18.02 -7.42 8.29
CA SER A 53 19.39 -6.91 8.40
C SER A 53 20.15 -7.41 9.63
N ARG A 54 19.46 -7.80 10.71
CA ARG A 54 20.08 -8.43 11.89
C ARG A 54 20.39 -9.92 11.68
N THR A 55 19.69 -10.55 10.73
CA THR A 55 19.79 -11.99 10.45
C THR A 55 20.79 -12.29 9.32
N LEU A 56 21.11 -11.28 8.51
CA LEU A 56 22.14 -11.31 7.47
C LEU A 56 23.49 -10.86 8.04
#